data_AF-A0A1C5VZQ0-F1
#
_entry.id   AF-A0A1C5VZQ0-F1
#
_cell.length_a   1.000
_cell.length_b   1.000
_cell.length_c   1.000
_cell.angle_alpha   90.00
_cell.angle_beta   90.00
_cell.angle_gamma   90.00
#
_symmetry.space_group_name_H-M   'P 1'
#
loop_
_entity.id
_entity.type
_entity.pdbx_description
1 polymer ?
#
loop_
_entity_poly.entity_id
_entity_poly.type
_entity_poly.pdbx_seq_one_letter_code
_entity_poly.pdbx_strand_id
1 'polypeptide(L)' 'MSEKEHQEISLEEMFHQLDEMIEQMEQDQLPLDQAFAMYESGLKKLKQCNEKLDIIEKKMLELNQNGETVPFQ' A
#
# COMPACT_ATOMS: atom_id res chain seq x y z
N MET A 1 17.73 -2.12 -23.77
CA MET A 1 16.48 -1.33 -23.72
C MET A 1 15.59 -1.93 -22.65
N SER A 2 14.81 -1.07 -21.99
CA SER A 2 13.92 -1.35 -20.85
C SER A 2 14.60 -1.22 -19.48
N GLU A 3 14.97 0.03 -19.17
CA GLU A 3 14.89 0.54 -17.81
C GLU A 3 13.45 0.32 -17.33
N LYS A 4 13.26 -0.62 -16.40
CA LYS A 4 12.00 -0.78 -15.69
C LYS A 4 11.85 0.46 -14.81
N GLU A 5 11.10 1.44 -15.30
CA GLU A 5 10.57 2.51 -14.46
C GLU A 5 9.83 1.84 -13.30
N HIS A 6 10.44 1.90 -12.11
CA HIS A 6 9.82 1.49 -10.87
C HIS A 6 8.81 2.58 -10.54
N GLN A 7 7.62 2.51 -11.16
CA GLN A 7 6.51 3.37 -10.76
C GLN A 7 6.18 3.01 -9.31
N GLU A 8 6.55 3.91 -8.39
CA GLU A 8 6.13 3.80 -7.00
C GLU A 8 4.61 3.90 -6.95
N ILE A 9 3.95 2.76 -6.70
CA ILE A 9 2.49 2.67 -6.54
C ILE A 9 2.03 3.66 -5.47
N SER A 10 1.02 4.48 -5.74
CA SER A 10 0.50 5.47 -4.77
C SER A 10 -0.21 4.80 -3.60
N LEU A 11 -0.41 5.49 -2.47
CA LEU A 11 -1.19 4.93 -1.35
C LEU A 11 -2.63 4.62 -1.77
N GLU A 12 -3.22 5.48 -2.59
CA GLU A 12 -4.59 5.30 -3.11
C GLU A 12 -4.69 4.04 -3.98
N GLU A 13 -3.70 3.81 -4.85
CA GLU A 13 -3.62 2.58 -5.66
C GLU A 13 -3.40 1.33 -4.79
N MET A 14 -2.64 1.44 -3.69
CA MET A 14 -2.44 0.34 -2.75
C MET A 14 -3.74 -0.01 -2.02
N PHE A 15 -4.52 0.98 -1.60
CA PHE A 15 -5.83 0.76 -1.01
C PHE A 15 -6.81 0.15 -2.01
N HIS A 16 -6.85 0.66 -3.25
CA HIS A 16 -7.68 0.08 -4.31
C HIS A 16 -7.38 -1.40 -4.54
N GLN A 17 -6.10 -1.78 -4.59
CA GLN A 17 -5.70 -3.18 -4.74
C GLN A 17 -6.05 -4.06 -3.53
N LEU A 18 -6.11 -3.49 -2.32
CA LEU A 18 -6.59 -4.19 -1.13
C LEU A 18 -8.10 -4.40 -1.18
N ASP A 19 -8.87 -3.40 -1.63
CA ASP A 19 -10.31 -3.50 -1.78
C ASP A 19 -10.69 -4.55 -2.84
N GLU A 20 -10.05 -4.52 -4.02
CA GLU A 20 -10.23 -5.55 -5.06
C GLU A 20 -9.91 -6.96 -4.55
N MET A 21 -8.92 -7.08 -3.65
CA MET A 21 -8.55 -8.36 -3.05
C MET A 21 -9.62 -8.84 -2.08
N ILE A 22 -10.19 -7.93 -1.27
CA ILE A 22 -11.30 -8.24 -0.35
C ILE A 22 -12.53 -8.69 -1.16
N GLU A 23 -12.90 -7.97 -2.21
CA GLU A 23 -14.02 -8.34 -3.09
C GLU A 23 -13.88 -9.73 -3.71
N GLN A 24 -12.64 -10.11 -4.07
CA GLN A 24 -12.34 -11.44 -4.57
C GLN A 24 -12.38 -12.51 -3.46
N MET A 25 -11.98 -12.16 -2.24
CA MET A 25 -12.03 -13.04 -1.07
C MET A 25 -13.46 -13.32 -0.59
N GLU A 26 -14.39 -12.39 -0.85
CA GLU A 26 -15.81 -12.54 -0.51
C GLU A 26 -16.60 -13.40 -1.51
N GLN A 27 -15.98 -13.83 -2.62
CA GLN A 27 -16.64 -14.71 -3.58
C GLN A 27 -16.83 -16.12 -3.00
N ASP A 28 -18.09 -16.60 -2.98
CA ASP A 28 -18.50 -17.90 -2.41
C ASP A 28 -17.76 -19.13 -3.00
N GLN A 29 -17.10 -18.99 -4.15
CA GLN A 29 -16.43 -20.08 -4.87
C GLN A 29 -14.90 -20.03 -4.78
N LEU A 30 -14.32 -19.21 -3.90
CA LEU A 30 -12.87 -19.12 -3.78
C LEU A 30 -12.27 -20.42 -3.23
N PRO A 31 -11.39 -21.11 -3.98
CA PRO A 31 -10.72 -22.30 -3.46
C PRO A 31 -9.82 -21.94 -2.27
N LEU A 32 -9.77 -22.81 -1.26
CA LEU A 32 -8.99 -22.59 -0.04
C LEU A 32 -7.51 -22.24 -0.31
N ASP A 33 -6.88 -22.92 -1.27
CA ASP A 33 -5.48 -22.66 -1.65
C ASP A 33 -5.30 -21.25 -2.23
N GLN A 34 -6.29 -20.76 -2.97
CA GLN A 34 -6.28 -19.38 -3.48
C GLN A 34 -6.53 -18.37 -2.35
N ALA A 35 -7.43 -18.68 -1.41
CA ALA A 35 -7.66 -17.84 -0.24
C ALA A 35 -6.39 -17.67 0.61
N PHE A 36 -5.59 -18.73 0.79
CA PHE A 36 -4.29 -18.63 1.46
C PHE A 36 -3.30 -17.73 0.71
N ALA A 37 -3.19 -17.90 -0.61
CA ALA A 37 -2.30 -17.07 -1.43
C ALA A 37 -2.72 -15.59 -1.41
N MET A 38 -4.02 -15.33 -1.47
CA MET A 38 -4.58 -13.97 -1.39
C MET A 38 -4.33 -13.35 -0.01
N TYR A 39 -4.52 -14.11 1.06
CA TYR A 39 -4.23 -13.65 2.41
C TYR A 39 -2.75 -13.28 2.62
N GLU A 40 -1.81 -14.12 2.17
CA GLU A 40 -0.37 -13.79 2.22
C GLU A 40 -0.04 -12.53 1.39
N SER A 41 -0.64 -12.41 0.21
CA SER A 41 -0.48 -11.24 -0.65
C SER A 41 -1.02 -9.97 0.02
N GLY A 42 -2.17 -10.06 0.68
CA GLY A 42 -2.79 -8.97 1.43
C GLY A 42 -1.91 -8.51 2.59
N LEU A 43 -1.36 -9.44 3.38
CA LEU A 43 -0.41 -9.12 4.45
C LEU A 43 0.84 -8.39 3.93
N LYS A 44 1.37 -8.83 2.78
CA LYS A 44 2.52 -8.18 2.15
C LYS A 44 2.20 -6.76 1.69
N LYS A 45 1.03 -6.55 1.09
CA LYS A 45 0.56 -5.21 0.67
C LYS A 45 0.33 -4.28 1.87
N LEU A 46 -0.30 -4.78 2.93
CA LEU A 46 -0.49 -4.02 4.18
C LEU A 46 0.85 -3.58 4.77
N LYS A 47 1.86 -4.48 4.76
CA LYS A 47 3.21 -4.13 5.22
C LYS A 47 3.82 -3.00 4.39
N GLN A 48 3.73 -3.09 3.06
CA GLN A 48 4.22 -2.03 2.17
C GLN A 48 3.50 -0.70 2.40
N CYS A 49 2.19 -0.75 2.69
CA CYS A 49 1.39 0.45 2.95
C CYS A 49 1.88 1.14 4.23
N ASN A 50 2.10 0.37 5.30
CA ASN A 50 2.69 0.89 6.54
C ASN A 50 4.09 1.49 6.31
N GLU A 51 4.96 0.80 5.56
CA GLU A 51 6.29 1.33 5.24
C GLU A 51 6.22 2.67 4.50
N LYS A 52 5.24 2.83 3.59
CA LYS A 52 5.04 4.08 2.85
C LYS A 52 4.49 5.20 3.75
N LEU A 53 3.59 4.89 4.67
CA LEU A 53 3.09 5.83 5.68
C LEU A 53 4.22 6.31 6.60
N ASP A 54 5.07 5.41 7.07
CA ASP A 54 6.25 5.76 7.89
C ASP A 54 7.20 6.73 7.17
N ILE A 55 7.40 6.55 5.86
CA ILE A 55 8.22 7.45 5.04
C ILE A 55 7.59 8.85 4.97
N ILE A 56 6.27 8.92 4.79
CA ILE A 56 5.55 10.20 4.74
C ILE A 56 5.62 10.89 6.10
N GLU A 57 5.43 10.17 7.19
CA GLU A 57 5.55 10.69 8.55
C GLU A 57 6.96 11.25 8.82
N LYS A 58 8.00 10.52 8.44
CA LYS A 58 9.39 11.00 8.56
C LYS A 58 9.64 12.26 7.73
N LYS A 59 9.17 12.31 6.48
CA LYS A 59 9.28 13.50 5.63
C LYS A 59 8.54 14.70 6.22
N MET A 60 7.37 14.49 6.81
CA MET A 60 6.63 15.48 7.59
C MET A 60 7.46 16.03 8.77
N LEU A 61 8.11 15.15 9.54
CA LEU A 61 8.96 15.54 10.67
C LEU A 61 10.20 16.32 10.23
N GLU A 62 10.83 15.95 9.10
CA GLU A 62 11.97 16.70 8.54
C GLU A 62 11.56 18.10 8.06
N LEU A 63 10.40 18.24 7.42
CA LEU A 63 9.83 19.54 7.04
C LEU A 63 9.61 20.44 8.27
N ASN A 64 9.12 19.87 9.37
CA ASN A 64 8.94 20.58 10.63
C ASN A 64 10.28 21.06 11.26
N GLN A 65 11.38 20.31 11.08
CA GLN A 65 12.71 20.69 11.60
C GLN A 65 13.39 21.78 10.75
N ASN A 66 13.08 21.83 9.45
CA ASN A 66 13.61 22.85 8.53
C ASN A 66 12.74 24.12 8.46
N GLY A 67 11.64 24.19 9.23
CA GLY A 67 10.93 25.43 9.53
C GLY A 67 9.76 25.80 8.63
N GLU A 68 9.22 24.88 7.82
CA GLU A 68 8.03 25.16 6.99
C GLU A 68 6.98 24.05 7.12
N THR A 69 5.73 24.46 7.39
CA THR A 69 4.57 23.56 7.52
C THR A 69 4.05 23.13 6.16
N VAL A 70 3.67 21.86 6.03
CA VAL A 70 2.61 21.47 5.09
C VAL A 70 1.43 20.91 5.88
N PRO A 71 0.21 21.43 5.67
CA PRO A 71 -0.97 20.96 6.38
C PRO A 71 -1.35 19.55 5.88
N PHE A 72 -1.57 18.62 6.81
CA PHE A 72 -2.42 17.46 6.57
C PHE A 72 -3.84 17.86 6.98
N GLN A 73 -4.76 17.94 6.02
CA GLN A 73 -6.20 18.02 6.28
C GLN A 73 -6.84 16.68 5.98
#